data_AF-W1XJ29-F1
#
_entry.id   AF-W1XJ29-F1
#
_cell.length_a   1.000
_cell.length_b   1.000
_cell.length_c   1.000
_cell.angle_alpha   90.00
_cell.angle_beta   90.00
_cell.angle_gamma   90.00
#
_symmetry.space_group_name_H-M   'P 1'
#
loop_
_entity.id
_entity.type
_entity.pdbx_description
1 polymer ?
#
loop_
_entity_poly.entity_id
_entity_poly.type
_entity_poly.pdbx_seq_one_letter_code
_entity_poly.pdbx_strand_id
1 'polypeptide(L)' 'MSEKLKIVYRPLQELSPYAHNARTHSTEQVAQLVESIKQFGWTNPVLIDEKGEIIAGHGRVMAAEM' A
#
# COMPACT_ATOMS: atom_id res chain seq x y z
N MET A 1 0.01 6.22 -26.31
CA MET A 1 1.20 6.69 -25.59
C MET A 1 1.04 6.25 -24.15
N SER A 2 1.98 5.48 -23.61
CA SER A 2 1.89 5.04 -22.21
C SER A 2 2.11 6.27 -21.32
N GLU A 3 1.18 6.56 -20.42
CA GLU A 3 1.40 7.61 -19.42
C GLU A 3 2.69 7.30 -18.64
N LYS A 4 3.46 8.33 -18.33
CA LYS A 4 4.68 8.15 -17.53
C LYS A 4 4.28 7.78 -16.11
N LEU A 5 4.88 6.71 -15.57
CA LEU A 5 4.76 6.37 -14.16
C LEU A 5 5.08 7.59 -13.29
N LYS A 6 4.17 7.93 -12.38
CA LYS A 6 4.30 9.06 -11.47
C LYS A 6 4.11 8.58 -10.03
N ILE A 7 5.00 9.02 -9.16
CA ILE A 7 4.88 8.79 -7.71
C ILE A 7 4.29 10.07 -7.10
N VAL A 8 3.20 9.92 -6.36
CA VAL A 8 2.51 11.02 -5.66
C VAL A 8 2.08 10.56 -4.28
N TYR A 9 2.03 11.50 -3.33
CA TYR A 9 1.36 11.27 -2.05
C TYR A 9 -0.15 11.36 -2.23
N ARG A 10 -0.89 10.42 -1.64
CA ARG A 10 -2.36 10.40 -1.63
C ARG A 10 -2.87 10.09 -0.22
N PRO A 11 -4.05 10.59 0.16
CA PRO A 11 -4.76 10.14 1.35
C PRO A 11 -5.06 8.63 1.27
N LEU A 12 -5.01 7.93 2.40
CA LEU A 12 -5.33 6.50 2.47
C LEU A 12 -6.78 6.21 2.06
N GLN A 13 -7.69 7.15 2.32
CA GLN A 13 -9.11 7.03 1.99
C GLN A 13 -9.38 7.01 0.48
N GLU A 14 -8.40 7.39 -0.35
CA GLU A 14 -8.48 7.28 -1.80
C GLU A 14 -8.02 5.91 -2.33
N LEU A 15 -7.57 5.01 -1.44
CA LEU A 15 -7.08 3.68 -1.78
C LEU A 15 -8.14 2.64 -1.45
N SER A 16 -8.47 1.78 -2.40
CA SER A 16 -9.41 0.68 -2.22
C SER A 16 -8.70 -0.67 -2.25
N PRO A 17 -8.89 -1.55 -1.25
CA PRO A 17 -8.30 -2.87 -1.28
C PRO A 17 -8.93 -3.73 -2.36
N TYR A 18 -8.10 -4.34 -3.21
CA TYR A 18 -8.58 -5.37 -4.14
C TYR A 18 -9.18 -6.57 -3.39
N ALA A 19 -10.44 -6.90 -3.70
CA ALA A 19 -11.22 -7.94 -3.01
C ALA A 19 -10.64 -9.35 -3.16
N HIS A 20 -9.90 -9.62 -4.24
CA HIS A 20 -9.27 -10.92 -4.49
C HIS A 20 -7.76 -10.88 -4.27
N ASN A 21 -7.29 -10.09 -3.30
CA ASN A 21 -5.90 -10.13 -2.89
C ASN A 21 -5.52 -11.56 -2.44
N ALA A 22 -4.62 -12.19 -3.19
CA ALA A 22 -4.18 -13.56 -2.92
C ALA A 22 -3.35 -13.69 -1.63
N ARG A 23 -2.89 -12.58 -1.04
CA ARG A 23 -2.11 -12.57 0.19
C ARG A 23 -2.97 -12.13 1.36
N THR A 24 -2.97 -12.95 2.41
CA THR A 24 -3.44 -12.57 3.73
C THR A 24 -2.30 -11.94 4.52
N HIS A 25 -2.62 -10.99 5.40
CA HIS A 25 -1.65 -10.34 6.29
C HIS A 25 -2.12 -10.55 7.73
N SER A 26 -1.35 -11.28 8.53
CA SER A 26 -1.65 -11.41 9.96
C SER A 26 -1.31 -10.11 10.69
N THR A 27 -1.94 -9.89 11.85
CA THR A 27 -1.69 -8.73 12.71
C THR A 27 -0.21 -8.56 13.06
N GLU A 28 0.49 -9.66 13.32
CA GLU A 28 1.91 -9.67 13.66
C GLU A 28 2.77 -9.26 12.45
N GLN A 29 2.39 -9.71 11.25
CA GLN A 29 3.08 -9.32 10.03
C GLN A 29 2.89 -7.83 9.73
N VAL A 30 1.68 -7.29 9.93
CA VAL A 30 1.43 -5.85 9.75
C VAL A 30 2.21 -5.05 10.78
N ALA A 31 2.29 -5.48 12.04
CA ALA A 31 3.10 -4.83 13.06
C ALA A 31 4.60 -4.74 12.69
N GLN A 32 5.16 -5.79 12.08
CA GLN A 32 6.54 -5.73 11.56
C GLN A 32 6.69 -4.71 10.42
N LEU A 33 5.68 -4.57 9.56
CA LEU A 33 5.68 -3.56 8.51
C LEU A 33 5.61 -2.14 9.10
N VAL A 34 4.78 -1.92 10.14
CA VAL A 34 4.71 -0.65 10.86
C VAL A 34 6.09 -0.26 11.39
N GLU A 35 6.75 -1.17 12.11
CA GLU A 35 8.07 -0.88 12.69
C GLU A 35 9.13 -0.66 11.61
N SER A 36 9.10 -1.43 10.51
CA SER A 36 9.98 -1.20 9.36
C SER A 36 9.77 0.18 8.74
N ILE A 37 8.52 0.61 8.54
CA ILE A 37 8.20 1.93 7.98
C ILE A 37 8.63 3.05 8.94
N LYS A 38 8.47 2.88 10.27
CA LYS A 38 8.97 3.86 11.26
C LYS A 38 10.49 3.97 11.22
N GLN A 39 11.20 2.86 11.08
CA GLN A 39 12.66 2.83 11.11
C GLN A 39 13.28 3.37 9.81
N PHE A 40 12.74 3.00 8.65
CA PHE A 40 13.35 3.26 7.34
C PHE A 40 12.58 4.25 6.47
N GLY A 41 11.40 4.69 6.92
CA GLY A 41 10.48 5.47 6.13
C GLY A 41 9.79 4.67 5.02
N TRP A 42 9.10 5.39 4.15
CA TRP A 42 8.35 4.80 3.03
C TRP A 42 9.28 4.59 1.82
N THR A 43 9.83 3.39 1.68
CA THR A 43 10.85 3.09 0.65
C THR A 43 10.28 2.59 -0.68
N ASN A 44 9.02 2.13 -0.70
CA ASN A 44 8.40 1.50 -1.88
C ASN A 44 6.95 1.96 -2.08
N PRO A 45 6.60 2.62 -3.19
CA PRO A 45 5.25 3.12 -3.44
C PRO A 45 4.22 1.98 -3.57
N VAL A 46 2.95 2.30 -3.31
CA VAL A 46 1.80 1.44 -3.60
C VAL A 46 1.47 1.54 -5.08
N LEU A 47 1.24 0.41 -5.73
CA LEU A 47 0.74 0.38 -7.09
C LEU A 47 -0.78 0.32 -7.06
N ILE A 48 -1.42 1.25 -7.78
CA ILE A 48 -2.86 1.35 -7.92
C ILE A 48 -3.26 1.41 -9.39
N ASP A 49 -4.51 1.04 -9.68
CA ASP A 49 -5.14 1.30 -10.98
C ASP A 49 -5.68 2.74 -11.08
N GLU A 50 -6.34 3.08 -12.20
CA GLU A 50 -6.91 4.42 -12.39
C GLU A 50 -8.06 4.76 -11.43
N LYS A 51 -8.66 3.78 -10.76
CA LYS A 51 -9.77 3.96 -9.81
C LYS A 51 -9.29 4.03 -8.36
N GLY A 52 -7.99 3.84 -8.11
CA GLY A 52 -7.42 3.80 -6.76
C GLY A 52 -7.44 2.41 -6.13
N GLU A 53 -7.77 1.36 -6.89
CA GLU A 53 -7.72 -0.01 -6.40
C GLU A 53 -6.26 -0.48 -6.28
N ILE A 54 -5.91 -1.05 -5.14
CA ILE A 54 -4.56 -1.49 -4.84
C ILE A 54 -4.25 -2.75 -5.65
N ILE A 55 -3.31 -2.63 -6.58
CA ILE A 55 -2.73 -3.75 -7.34
C ILE A 55 -1.63 -4.42 -6.51
N ALA A 56 -0.77 -3.62 -5.87
CA ALA A 56 0.30 -4.12 -5.02
C ALA A 56 0.65 -3.17 -3.87
N GLY A 57 0.79 -3.73 -2.67
CA GLY A 57 1.18 -2.98 -1.48
C GLY A 57 0.16 -3.00 -0.34
N HIS A 58 -0.85 -3.88 -0.37
CA HIS A 58 -1.90 -3.97 0.66
C HIS A 58 -1.35 -3.97 2.09
N GLY A 59 -0.35 -4.79 2.42
CA GLY A 59 0.24 -4.81 3.75
C GLY A 59 0.84 -3.48 4.20
N ARG A 60 1.36 -2.65 3.28
CA ARG A 60 1.86 -1.30 3.62
C ARG A 60 0.73 -0.32 3.88
N VAL A 61 -0.39 -0.46 3.15
CA VAL A 61 -1.60 0.33 3.40
C VAL A 61 -2.19 -0.05 4.76
N MET A 62 -2.29 -1.35 5.07
CA MET A 62 -2.72 -1.81 6.40
C MET A 62 -1.80 -1.28 7.51
N ALA A 63 -0.48 -1.28 7.29
CA ALA A 63 0.46 -0.72 8.26
C ALA A 63 0.31 0.79 8.43
N ALA A 64 -0.16 1.52 7.43
CA ALA A 64 -0.43 2.95 7.53
C ALA A 64 -1.76 3.27 8.25
N GLU A 65 -2.64 2.28 8.41
CA GLU A 65 -3.92 2.40 9.15
C GLU A 65 -3.79 2.07 10.64
N MET A 66 -2.68 1.46 11.08
CA MET A 66 -2.38 1.14 12.49
C MET A 66 -1.76 2.31 13.24
#